data_AF-W6T8T2-F1
#
_entry.id   AF-W6T8T2-F1
#
_cell.length_a   1.000
_cell.length_b   1.000
_cell.length_c   1.000
_cell.angle_alpha   90.00
_cell.angle_beta   90.00
_cell.angle_gamma   90.00
#
_symmetry.space_group_name_H-M   'P 1'
#
loop_
_entity.id
_entity.type
_entity.pdbx_description
1 polymer ?
#
loop_
_entity_poly.entity_id
_entity_poly.type
_entity_poly.pdbx_seq_one_letter_code
_entity_poly.pdbx_strand_id
1 'polypeptide(L)'
;MSLNGIDTSSYQTGLDAADIAGDFVIVKATEGTNYINPVLSGHAKQTLASGKKLGVYHFASVGDATKQADYFLYKVGNYVGKSMLVLDYEAKAVSQGVEWAKTWLDHVYAKTGVRPIIYMGLADENRLDWSPVVKANYGLWVAQYNNYNQVVGYKPRNLYGSLKHWKSAAMFQYTSAGRLAGWSGDLDFDVFYGDKSDWDKYAKASKRVAASKPATNSSAPKWVKESKTYTLKTAVKLRKSTSTSADVIATLKAGETVKTDAAIITGGYRWVRQLRSGGYGYLATGPVGDTLAYVKTGVAHTSYTVVSGDSLWAIAQRYSTTVGNLCKLNGITQNHVIHPGNKLMVK
;
A
#
# COMPACT_ATOMS: atom_id res chain seq x y z
N MET A 1 -28.12 17.58 5.90
CA MET A 1 -28.49 16.18 6.28
C MET A 1 -27.28 15.32 6.03
N SER A 2 -26.92 14.38 6.90
CA SER A 2 -25.82 13.44 6.64
C SER A 2 -26.18 12.46 5.52
N LEU A 3 -25.18 11.93 4.85
CA LEU A 3 -25.34 10.89 3.83
C LEU A 3 -24.89 9.55 4.40
N ASN A 4 -25.55 8.46 4.01
CA ASN A 4 -25.12 7.10 4.34
C ASN A 4 -24.61 6.38 3.11
N GLY A 5 -23.63 5.52 3.27
CA GLY A 5 -23.07 4.79 2.16
C GLY A 5 -22.25 3.60 2.60
N ILE A 6 -21.62 3.00 1.60
CA ILE A 6 -20.69 1.89 1.79
C ILE A 6 -19.39 2.20 1.05
N ASP A 7 -18.31 1.55 1.46
CA ASP A 7 -17.16 1.34 0.60
C ASP A 7 -17.05 -0.11 0.12
N THR A 8 -16.45 -0.29 -1.06
CA THR A 8 -16.41 -1.57 -1.76
C THR A 8 -15.04 -1.86 -2.34
N SER A 9 -14.74 -3.14 -2.48
CA SER A 9 -13.53 -3.61 -3.13
C SER A 9 -13.82 -4.88 -3.94
N SER A 10 -12.77 -5.61 -4.32
CA SER A 10 -12.91 -6.88 -5.03
C SER A 10 -13.59 -7.95 -4.17
N TYR A 11 -13.66 -7.76 -2.85
CA TYR A 11 -14.44 -8.63 -1.95
C TYR A 11 -15.95 -8.54 -2.20
N GLN A 12 -16.43 -7.44 -2.79
CA GLN A 12 -17.83 -7.24 -3.18
C GLN A 12 -18.04 -7.48 -4.68
N THR A 13 -17.24 -8.36 -5.31
CA THR A 13 -17.45 -8.73 -6.71
C THR A 13 -18.85 -9.31 -6.89
N GLY A 14 -19.61 -8.74 -7.85
CA GLY A 14 -20.98 -9.14 -8.15
C GLY A 14 -22.06 -8.30 -7.45
N LEU A 15 -21.69 -7.37 -6.56
CA LEU A 15 -22.60 -6.37 -6.01
C LEU A 15 -23.08 -5.43 -7.13
N ASP A 16 -24.38 -5.11 -7.15
CA ASP A 16 -24.88 -3.99 -7.96
C ASP A 16 -24.87 -2.69 -7.15
N ALA A 17 -23.88 -1.82 -7.44
CA ALA A 17 -23.76 -0.53 -6.77
C ALA A 17 -24.90 0.46 -7.12
N ALA A 18 -25.63 0.24 -8.22
CA ALA A 18 -26.77 1.08 -8.60
C ALA A 18 -28.01 0.75 -7.77
N ASP A 19 -28.22 -0.53 -7.44
CA ASP A 19 -29.41 -1.00 -6.72
C ASP A 19 -29.22 -1.10 -5.21
N ILE A 20 -27.98 -1.23 -4.71
CA ILE A 20 -27.73 -1.26 -3.26
C ILE A 20 -28.20 0.05 -2.61
N ALA A 21 -28.87 -0.04 -1.46
CA ALA A 21 -29.35 1.13 -0.74
C ALA A 21 -28.18 2.04 -0.32
N GLY A 22 -28.39 3.36 -0.31
CA GLY A 22 -27.38 4.35 0.11
C GLY A 22 -27.34 5.60 -0.77
N ASP A 23 -26.73 6.65 -0.23
CA ASP A 23 -26.52 7.94 -0.89
C ASP A 23 -25.20 7.98 -1.67
N PHE A 24 -24.22 7.18 -1.26
CA PHE A 24 -22.89 7.12 -1.86
C PHE A 24 -22.28 5.72 -1.85
N VAL A 25 -21.32 5.52 -2.75
CA VAL A 25 -20.43 4.36 -2.76
C VAL A 25 -19.00 4.83 -2.96
N ILE A 26 -18.07 4.37 -2.11
CA ILE A 26 -16.63 4.59 -2.28
C ILE A 26 -16.02 3.28 -2.81
N VAL A 27 -15.21 3.34 -3.86
CA VAL A 27 -14.68 2.14 -4.51
C VAL A 27 -13.17 2.10 -4.41
N LYS A 28 -12.60 1.00 -3.92
CA LYS A 28 -11.16 0.75 -3.99
C LYS A 28 -10.73 0.85 -5.44
N ALA A 29 -9.81 1.77 -5.75
CA ALA A 29 -9.30 1.94 -7.10
C ALA A 29 -7.98 1.22 -7.31
N THR A 30 -7.01 1.51 -6.44
CA THR A 30 -5.63 1.01 -6.59
C THR A 30 -5.01 0.64 -5.25
N GLU A 31 -3.94 -0.16 -5.30
CA GLU A 31 -3.06 -0.45 -4.18
C GLU A 31 -1.60 -0.42 -4.65
N GLY A 32 -0.73 0.25 -3.89
CA GLY A 32 0.67 0.40 -4.28
C GLY A 32 0.82 1.03 -5.67
N THR A 33 1.72 0.50 -6.48
CA THR A 33 2.05 1.05 -7.82
C THR A 33 1.66 0.12 -8.96
N ASN A 34 0.93 -0.96 -8.69
CA ASN A 34 0.69 -2.01 -9.67
C ASN A 34 -0.69 -2.67 -9.63
N TYR A 35 -1.41 -2.60 -8.51
CA TYR A 35 -2.72 -3.22 -8.39
C TYR A 35 -3.82 -2.23 -8.76
N ILE A 36 -4.68 -2.63 -9.70
CA ILE A 36 -5.97 -1.99 -9.98
C ILE A 36 -7.07 -2.94 -9.51
N ASN A 37 -8.06 -2.39 -8.83
CA ASN A 37 -9.20 -3.18 -8.39
C ASN A 37 -10.09 -3.57 -9.59
N PRO A 38 -10.40 -4.85 -9.80
CA PRO A 38 -11.21 -5.31 -10.93
C PRO A 38 -12.64 -4.74 -10.93
N VAL A 39 -13.22 -4.39 -9.77
CA VAL A 39 -14.59 -3.85 -9.71
C VAL A 39 -14.67 -2.34 -9.94
N LEU A 40 -13.53 -1.62 -9.96
CA LEU A 40 -13.49 -0.15 -10.04
C LEU A 40 -14.40 0.40 -11.15
N SER A 41 -14.25 -0.11 -12.38
CA SER A 41 -15.00 0.40 -13.51
C SER A 41 -16.50 0.09 -13.42
N GLY A 42 -16.87 -1.08 -12.91
CA GLY A 42 -18.26 -1.50 -12.78
C GLY A 42 -18.98 -0.69 -11.72
N HIS A 43 -18.47 -0.75 -10.49
CA HIS A 43 -19.10 -0.08 -9.34
C HIS A 43 -19.13 1.45 -9.52
N ALA A 44 -18.06 2.06 -10.04
CA ALA A 44 -18.05 3.51 -10.28
C ALA A 44 -19.10 3.93 -11.32
N LYS A 45 -19.25 3.18 -12.42
CA LYS A 45 -20.25 3.46 -13.46
C LYS A 45 -21.67 3.29 -12.93
N GLN A 46 -21.93 2.19 -12.21
CA GLN A 46 -23.23 1.91 -11.59
C GLN A 46 -23.61 3.01 -10.59
N THR A 47 -22.68 3.40 -9.70
CA THR A 47 -22.90 4.45 -8.69
C THR A 47 -23.27 5.78 -9.33
N LEU A 48 -22.52 6.22 -10.36
CA LEU A 48 -22.79 7.47 -11.06
C LEU A 48 -24.12 7.40 -11.83
N ALA A 49 -24.43 6.26 -12.46
CA ALA A 49 -25.66 6.07 -13.22
C ALA A 49 -26.92 6.11 -12.32
N SER A 50 -26.82 5.68 -11.06
CA SER A 50 -27.93 5.74 -10.10
C SER A 50 -28.08 7.10 -9.41
N GLY A 51 -27.27 8.11 -9.75
CA GLY A 51 -27.29 9.43 -9.12
C GLY A 51 -26.76 9.46 -7.67
N LYS A 52 -26.10 8.39 -7.23
CA LYS A 52 -25.38 8.34 -5.95
C LYS A 52 -24.07 9.12 -6.06
N LYS A 53 -23.53 9.55 -4.92
CA LYS A 53 -22.21 10.16 -4.87
C LYS A 53 -21.11 9.09 -4.96
N LEU A 54 -20.07 9.37 -5.75
CA LEU A 54 -18.93 8.47 -5.92
C LEU A 54 -17.75 8.93 -5.08
N GLY A 55 -17.10 7.99 -4.41
CA GLY A 55 -15.74 8.11 -3.91
C GLY A 55 -14.84 7.05 -4.53
N VAL A 56 -13.53 7.31 -4.60
CA VAL A 56 -12.54 6.31 -4.97
C VAL A 56 -11.33 6.40 -4.05
N TYR A 57 -10.83 5.25 -3.59
CA TYR A 57 -9.73 5.21 -2.64
C TYR A 57 -8.50 4.48 -3.15
N HIS A 58 -7.34 4.91 -2.66
CA HIS A 58 -6.05 4.28 -2.85
C HIS A 58 -5.61 3.60 -1.55
N PHE A 59 -5.47 2.27 -1.56
CA PHE A 59 -4.90 1.54 -0.41
C PHE A 59 -3.38 1.73 -0.40
N ALA A 60 -2.89 2.48 0.57
CA ALA A 60 -1.48 2.78 0.69
C ALA A 60 -0.64 1.53 1.00
N SER A 61 0.58 1.50 0.46
CA SER A 61 1.58 0.47 0.75
C SER A 61 2.91 1.12 1.11
N VAL A 62 3.85 0.33 1.64
CA VAL A 62 5.25 0.73 1.74
C VAL A 62 5.80 1.10 0.35
N GLY A 63 6.72 2.07 0.31
CA GLY A 63 7.36 2.54 -0.92
C GLY A 63 7.22 4.04 -1.10
N ASP A 64 7.27 4.50 -2.34
CA ASP A 64 7.28 5.93 -2.67
C ASP A 64 5.85 6.51 -2.75
N ALA A 65 5.57 7.54 -1.94
CA ALA A 65 4.27 8.21 -1.87
C ALA A 65 3.85 8.81 -3.20
N THR A 66 4.77 9.52 -3.86
CA THR A 66 4.53 10.22 -5.12
C THR A 66 4.21 9.24 -6.24
N LYS A 67 4.93 8.12 -6.34
CA LYS A 67 4.65 7.08 -7.35
C LYS A 67 3.30 6.41 -7.13
N GLN A 68 2.89 6.21 -5.88
CA GLN A 68 1.58 5.67 -5.54
C GLN A 68 0.46 6.66 -5.90
N ALA A 69 0.65 7.95 -5.59
CA ALA A 69 -0.28 9.01 -5.98
C ALA A 69 -0.40 9.14 -7.52
N ASP A 70 0.71 9.14 -8.24
CA ASP A 70 0.71 9.15 -9.71
C ASP A 70 0.01 7.92 -10.30
N TYR A 71 0.24 6.73 -9.74
CA TYR A 71 -0.42 5.51 -10.16
C TYR A 71 -1.94 5.57 -9.91
N PHE A 72 -2.36 6.04 -8.73
CA PHE A 72 -3.77 6.28 -8.42
C PHE A 72 -4.40 7.23 -9.43
N LEU A 73 -3.83 8.42 -9.63
CA LEU A 73 -4.34 9.43 -10.56
C LEU A 73 -4.43 8.93 -12.00
N TYR A 74 -3.45 8.14 -12.43
CA TYR A 74 -3.47 7.51 -13.75
C TYR A 74 -4.67 6.59 -13.94
N LYS A 75 -5.02 5.80 -12.90
CA LYS A 75 -6.13 4.85 -12.97
C LYS A 75 -7.49 5.51 -12.76
N VAL A 76 -7.57 6.57 -11.97
CA VAL A 76 -8.84 7.24 -11.64
C VAL A 76 -9.10 8.53 -12.41
N GLY A 77 -8.25 8.89 -13.39
CA GLY A 77 -8.32 10.18 -14.09
C GLY A 77 -9.70 10.55 -14.62
N ASN A 78 -10.48 9.58 -15.11
CA ASN A 78 -11.85 9.79 -15.62
C ASN A 78 -12.89 10.14 -14.55
N TYR A 79 -12.56 9.91 -13.28
CA TYR A 79 -13.39 10.17 -12.10
C TYR A 79 -12.95 11.42 -11.33
N VAL A 80 -11.76 11.97 -11.59
CA VAL A 80 -11.35 13.23 -10.96
C VAL A 80 -12.32 14.35 -11.34
N GLY A 81 -12.79 15.10 -10.34
CA GLY A 81 -13.84 16.10 -10.51
C GLY A 81 -15.27 15.55 -10.44
N LYS A 82 -15.43 14.22 -10.42
CA LYS A 82 -16.73 13.51 -10.28
C LYS A 82 -16.79 12.66 -9.01
N SER A 83 -15.64 12.39 -8.39
CA SER A 83 -15.53 11.57 -7.19
C SER A 83 -14.72 12.25 -6.11
N MET A 84 -15.07 12.00 -4.85
CA MET A 84 -14.19 12.24 -3.71
C MET A 84 -12.95 11.32 -3.84
N LEU A 85 -11.75 11.87 -3.63
CA LEU A 85 -10.50 11.12 -3.66
C LEU A 85 -10.08 10.81 -2.22
N VAL A 86 -9.69 9.56 -1.96
CA VAL A 86 -9.35 9.09 -0.62
C VAL A 86 -7.98 8.43 -0.61
N LEU A 87 -7.15 8.78 0.38
CA LEU A 87 -6.00 7.98 0.78
C LEU A 87 -6.41 7.04 1.90
N ASP A 88 -6.42 5.74 1.64
CA ASP A 88 -6.59 4.72 2.68
C ASP A 88 -5.21 4.42 3.29
N TYR A 89 -4.97 4.94 4.49
CA TYR A 89 -3.68 4.89 5.19
C TYR A 89 -3.75 4.00 6.43
N GLU A 90 -3.52 2.71 6.21
CA GLU A 90 -3.57 1.69 7.26
C GLU A 90 -2.50 0.60 7.08
N ALA A 91 -2.55 -0.42 7.94
CA ALA A 91 -1.70 -1.60 7.88
C ALA A 91 -0.20 -1.26 7.76
N LYS A 92 0.48 -1.82 6.75
CA LYS A 92 1.92 -1.60 6.51
C LYS A 92 2.25 -0.15 6.17
N ALA A 93 1.31 0.64 5.64
CA ALA A 93 1.56 2.02 5.26
C ALA A 93 1.84 2.90 6.47
N VAL A 94 1.23 2.61 7.63
CA VAL A 94 1.44 3.33 8.89
C VAL A 94 2.91 3.43 9.29
N SER A 95 3.72 2.42 8.92
CA SER A 95 5.17 2.41 9.16
C SER A 95 5.95 3.48 8.40
N GLN A 96 5.36 4.09 7.36
CA GLN A 96 5.99 5.14 6.56
C GLN A 96 5.93 6.53 7.23
N GLY A 97 5.13 6.69 8.28
CA GLY A 97 4.99 7.93 9.04
C GLY A 97 4.12 9.01 8.37
N VAL A 98 3.74 10.01 9.17
CA VAL A 98 2.78 11.06 8.76
C VAL A 98 3.25 11.87 7.55
N GLU A 99 4.56 12.13 7.44
CA GLU A 99 5.13 12.86 6.29
C GLU A 99 4.93 12.13 4.97
N TRP A 100 4.89 10.79 4.98
CA TRP A 100 4.59 10.00 3.78
C TRP A 100 3.15 10.24 3.32
N ALA A 101 2.20 10.16 4.25
CA ALA A 101 0.79 10.42 3.95
C ALA A 101 0.58 11.85 3.47
N LYS A 102 1.22 12.82 4.13
CA LYS A 102 1.20 14.23 3.73
C LYS A 102 1.74 14.42 2.32
N THR A 103 2.86 13.78 1.98
CA THR A 103 3.45 13.83 0.64
C THR A 103 2.47 13.32 -0.42
N TRP A 104 1.79 12.20 -0.16
CA TRP A 104 0.78 11.66 -1.08
C TRP A 104 -0.39 12.64 -1.26
N LEU A 105 -0.94 13.16 -0.16
CA LEU A 105 -2.08 14.09 -0.15
C LEU A 105 -1.76 15.39 -0.90
N ASP A 106 -0.61 15.99 -0.62
CA ASP A 106 -0.14 17.22 -1.27
C ASP A 106 0.10 16.99 -2.76
N HIS A 107 0.66 15.84 -3.15
CA HIS A 107 0.89 15.53 -4.55
C HIS A 107 -0.42 15.40 -5.34
N VAL A 108 -1.41 14.70 -4.78
CA VAL A 108 -2.74 14.60 -5.40
C VAL A 108 -3.41 15.97 -5.52
N TYR A 109 -3.38 16.77 -4.46
CA TYR A 109 -3.92 18.14 -4.49
C TYR A 109 -3.19 19.02 -5.51
N ALA A 110 -1.86 18.93 -5.59
CA ALA A 110 -1.06 19.70 -6.54
C ALA A 110 -1.43 19.37 -8.01
N LYS A 111 -1.70 18.09 -8.32
CA LYS A 111 -2.03 17.62 -9.67
C LYS A 111 -3.47 17.86 -10.09
N THR A 112 -4.41 17.80 -9.16
CA THR A 112 -5.85 17.77 -9.46
C THR A 112 -6.62 19.00 -8.97
N GLY A 113 -6.09 19.66 -7.94
CA GLY A 113 -6.83 20.66 -7.20
C GLY A 113 -7.98 20.10 -6.36
N VAL A 114 -8.19 18.78 -6.36
CA VAL A 114 -9.08 18.07 -5.42
C VAL A 114 -8.29 17.84 -4.14
N ARG A 115 -8.83 18.27 -3.00
CA ARG A 115 -8.21 18.02 -1.69
C ARG A 115 -8.67 16.65 -1.18
N PRO A 116 -7.82 15.61 -1.18
CA PRO A 116 -8.27 14.29 -0.78
C PRO A 116 -8.63 14.26 0.70
N ILE A 117 -9.45 13.29 1.08
CA ILE A 117 -9.61 12.92 2.50
C ILE A 117 -8.69 11.75 2.82
N ILE A 118 -8.23 11.67 4.06
CA ILE A 118 -7.44 10.55 4.55
C ILE A 118 -8.32 9.62 5.39
N TYR A 119 -8.24 8.33 5.11
CA TYR A 119 -8.84 7.27 5.89
C TYR A 119 -7.82 6.63 6.83
N MET A 120 -8.21 6.38 8.08
CA MET A 120 -7.44 5.62 9.06
C MET A 120 -8.30 5.17 10.25
N GLY A 121 -7.82 4.18 11.00
CA GLY A 121 -8.41 3.82 12.29
C GLY A 121 -8.20 4.89 13.38
N LEU A 122 -9.15 5.01 14.31
CA LEU A 122 -9.08 5.93 15.46
C LEU A 122 -7.80 5.76 16.29
N ALA A 123 -7.24 4.54 16.35
CA ALA A 123 -6.00 4.28 17.07
C ALA A 123 -4.79 4.99 16.42
N ASP A 124 -4.71 5.00 15.09
CA ASP A 124 -3.62 5.67 14.37
C ASP A 124 -3.80 7.19 14.35
N GLU A 125 -5.06 7.66 14.31
CA GLU A 125 -5.38 9.08 14.52
C GLU A 125 -4.87 9.59 15.88
N ASN A 126 -5.02 8.78 16.94
CA ASN A 126 -4.63 9.17 18.30
C ASN A 126 -3.12 9.01 18.59
N ARG A 127 -2.46 8.05 17.93
CA ARG A 127 -1.06 7.65 18.24
C ARG A 127 0.00 8.48 17.50
N LEU A 128 -0.27 8.94 16.29
CA LEU A 128 0.69 9.70 15.47
C LEU A 128 0.39 11.19 15.49
N ASP A 129 1.40 12.04 15.31
CA ASP A 129 1.20 13.50 15.24
C ASP A 129 0.72 13.92 13.85
N TRP A 130 -0.60 14.12 13.72
CA TRP A 130 -1.24 14.52 12.47
C TRP A 130 -1.29 16.04 12.26
N SER A 131 -0.66 16.84 13.12
CA SER A 131 -0.66 18.31 13.02
C SER A 131 -0.30 18.83 11.62
N PRO A 132 0.69 18.27 10.88
CA PRO A 132 1.00 18.75 9.53
C PRO A 132 -0.14 18.54 8.52
N VAL A 133 -0.91 17.45 8.65
CA VAL A 133 -2.03 17.11 7.76
C VAL A 133 -3.25 17.95 8.09
N VAL A 134 -3.55 18.14 9.39
CA VAL A 134 -4.64 19.00 9.87
C VAL A 134 -4.40 20.46 9.49
N LYS A 135 -3.18 20.99 9.69
CA LYS A 135 -2.81 22.36 9.28
C LYS A 135 -2.95 22.58 7.78
N ALA A 136 -2.75 21.53 6.98
CA ALA A 136 -2.97 21.56 5.53
C ALA A 136 -4.45 21.36 5.13
N ASN A 137 -5.38 21.37 6.08
CA ASN A 137 -6.83 21.31 5.87
C ASN A 137 -7.34 20.05 5.16
N TYR A 138 -6.66 18.90 5.32
CA TYR A 138 -7.16 17.63 4.82
C TYR A 138 -8.24 17.06 5.73
N GLY A 139 -9.33 16.56 5.14
CA GLY A 139 -10.43 15.94 5.88
C GLY A 139 -10.11 14.51 6.32
N LEU A 140 -10.80 14.06 7.37
CA LEU A 140 -10.64 12.72 7.95
C LEU A 140 -11.87 11.85 7.68
N TRP A 141 -11.64 10.63 7.20
CA TRP A 141 -12.55 9.51 7.29
C TRP A 141 -12.01 8.55 8.34
N VAL A 142 -12.64 8.54 9.52
CA VAL A 142 -12.15 7.71 10.63
C VAL A 142 -12.85 6.36 10.63
N ALA A 143 -12.14 5.28 10.94
CA ALA A 143 -12.72 3.98 11.23
C ALA A 143 -12.67 3.64 12.71
N GLN A 144 -13.80 3.17 13.24
CA GLN A 144 -13.85 2.55 14.55
C GLN A 144 -15.10 1.70 14.70
N TYR A 145 -14.91 0.45 15.11
CA TYR A 145 -15.99 -0.49 15.37
C TYR A 145 -16.06 -0.76 16.86
N ASN A 146 -17.10 -0.24 17.53
CA ASN A 146 -17.33 -0.50 18.95
C ASN A 146 -17.58 -2.01 19.25
N ASN A 147 -18.08 -2.75 18.26
CA ASN A 147 -18.23 -4.20 18.23
C ASN A 147 -18.43 -4.68 16.77
N TYR A 148 -18.38 -5.99 16.57
CA TYR A 148 -18.58 -6.66 15.28
C TYR A 148 -20.00 -7.26 15.13
N ASN A 149 -20.96 -6.78 15.91
CA ASN A 149 -22.34 -7.25 15.79
C ASN A 149 -22.94 -6.73 14.49
N GLN A 150 -23.69 -7.59 13.82
CA GLN A 150 -24.38 -7.30 12.56
C GLN A 150 -25.25 -6.04 12.66
N VAL A 151 -25.18 -5.18 11.64
CA VAL A 151 -26.02 -3.99 11.51
C VAL A 151 -26.90 -4.10 10.27
N VAL A 152 -28.21 -4.30 10.47
CA VAL A 152 -29.18 -4.34 9.37
C VAL A 152 -29.71 -2.94 9.08
N GLY A 153 -29.46 -2.46 7.86
CA GLY A 153 -29.77 -1.09 7.44
C GLY A 153 -28.84 -0.05 8.06
N TYR A 154 -28.82 1.17 7.51
CA TYR A 154 -27.97 2.23 8.04
C TYR A 154 -28.40 2.66 9.44
N LYS A 155 -27.52 2.44 10.41
CA LYS A 155 -27.69 2.83 11.82
C LYS A 155 -26.36 3.37 12.33
N PRO A 156 -25.98 4.60 11.95
CA PRO A 156 -24.75 5.22 12.40
C PRO A 156 -24.61 5.12 13.92
N ARG A 157 -23.43 4.71 14.37
CA ARG A 157 -23.09 4.60 15.79
C ARG A 157 -22.36 5.87 16.23
N ASN A 158 -22.32 6.11 17.53
CA ASN A 158 -21.45 7.15 18.08
C ASN A 158 -20.01 6.65 18.09
N LEU A 159 -19.06 7.55 17.82
CA LEU A 159 -17.64 7.28 18.02
C LEU A 159 -17.37 7.06 19.51
N TYR A 160 -16.82 5.91 19.87
CA TYR A 160 -16.36 5.64 21.24
C TYR A 160 -14.96 6.24 21.50
N GLY A 161 -14.86 7.24 22.38
CA GLY A 161 -13.65 8.03 22.56
C GLY A 161 -13.69 9.33 21.74
N SER A 162 -12.54 9.91 21.46
CA SER A 162 -12.44 11.20 20.76
C SER A 162 -11.30 11.22 19.76
N LEU A 163 -11.42 12.11 18.78
CA LEU A 163 -10.32 12.50 17.91
C LEU A 163 -9.34 13.37 18.70
N LYS A 164 -8.03 13.18 18.49
CA LYS A 164 -6.99 13.97 19.15
C LYS A 164 -6.51 15.16 18.31
N HIS A 165 -6.44 15.00 16.99
CA HIS A 165 -5.86 15.99 16.09
C HIS A 165 -6.92 16.70 15.25
N TRP A 166 -7.91 15.98 14.74
CA TRP A 166 -9.04 16.60 14.03
C TRP A 166 -10.10 17.10 15.00
N LYS A 167 -10.66 18.29 14.75
CA LYS A 167 -11.83 18.78 15.51
C LYS A 167 -13.08 17.94 15.27
N SER A 168 -13.20 17.39 14.06
CA SER A 168 -14.32 16.59 13.59
C SER A 168 -13.88 15.75 12.39
N ALA A 169 -14.45 14.57 12.23
CA ALA A 169 -14.30 13.79 11.00
C ALA A 169 -15.29 14.28 9.93
N ALA A 170 -14.88 14.21 8.66
CA ALA A 170 -15.78 14.39 7.53
C ALA A 170 -16.66 13.14 7.32
N MET A 171 -16.12 11.96 7.63
CA MET A 171 -16.80 10.68 7.45
C MET A 171 -16.41 9.70 8.56
N PHE A 172 -17.32 8.79 8.91
CA PHE A 172 -17.09 7.75 9.91
C PHE A 172 -17.54 6.39 9.39
N GLN A 173 -16.59 5.45 9.29
CA GLN A 173 -16.86 4.03 9.08
C GLN A 173 -17.12 3.37 10.43
N TYR A 174 -18.38 3.00 10.67
CA TYR A 174 -18.84 2.64 12.02
C TYR A 174 -19.09 1.14 12.21
N THR A 175 -19.03 0.35 11.13
CA THR A 175 -19.06 -1.11 11.19
C THR A 175 -18.53 -1.72 9.89
N SER A 176 -17.91 -2.89 10.01
CA SER A 176 -17.60 -3.79 8.90
C SER A 176 -18.54 -4.99 8.79
N ALA A 177 -19.66 -4.98 9.54
CA ALA A 177 -20.65 -6.06 9.64
C ALA A 177 -22.05 -5.58 9.20
N GLY A 178 -22.10 -4.63 8.27
CA GLY A 178 -23.33 -4.07 7.71
C GLY A 178 -24.03 -5.04 6.77
N ARG A 179 -25.36 -5.03 6.78
CA ARG A 179 -26.22 -5.85 5.90
C ARG A 179 -27.30 -5.01 5.25
N LEU A 180 -27.38 -5.11 3.92
CA LEU A 180 -28.38 -4.47 3.08
C LEU A 180 -29.03 -5.53 2.18
N ALA A 181 -30.27 -5.28 1.79
CA ALA A 181 -30.94 -6.10 0.77
C ALA A 181 -30.15 -6.02 -0.56
N GLY A 182 -30.10 -7.13 -1.30
CA GLY A 182 -29.33 -7.23 -2.54
C GLY A 182 -27.87 -7.68 -2.37
N TRP A 183 -27.40 -7.91 -1.14
CA TRP A 183 -26.06 -8.46 -0.88
C TRP A 183 -26.05 -9.41 0.32
N SER A 184 -25.47 -10.60 0.15
CA SER A 184 -25.44 -11.64 1.19
C SER A 184 -24.17 -11.65 2.05
N GLY A 185 -23.21 -10.75 1.78
CA GLY A 185 -21.98 -10.60 2.55
C GLY A 185 -22.04 -9.43 3.53
N ASP A 186 -20.97 -9.25 4.32
CA ASP A 186 -20.80 -8.06 5.13
C ASP A 186 -20.40 -6.86 4.25
N LEU A 187 -20.82 -5.68 4.69
CA LEU A 187 -20.51 -4.39 4.09
C LEU A 187 -19.95 -3.46 5.16
N ASP A 188 -18.95 -2.69 4.75
CA ASP A 188 -18.49 -1.54 5.50
C ASP A 188 -19.54 -0.43 5.37
N PHE A 189 -20.03 0.09 6.51
CA PHE A 189 -21.01 1.17 6.53
C PHE A 189 -20.39 2.47 7.00
N ASP A 190 -20.74 3.52 6.26
CA ASP A 190 -20.22 4.86 6.45
C ASP A 190 -21.34 5.87 6.62
N VAL A 191 -21.04 6.90 7.42
CA VAL A 191 -21.80 8.14 7.47
C VAL A 191 -20.89 9.30 7.10
N PHE A 192 -21.29 10.09 6.10
CA PHE A 192 -20.66 11.35 5.75
C PHE A 192 -21.39 12.51 6.45
N TYR A 193 -20.65 13.32 7.20
CA TYR A 193 -21.17 14.44 7.98
C TYR A 193 -21.27 15.71 7.13
N GLY A 194 -22.09 15.62 6.09
CA GLY A 194 -22.41 16.72 5.18
C GLY A 194 -23.50 16.27 4.21
N ASP A 195 -24.02 17.20 3.43
CA ASP A 195 -25.00 16.88 2.39
C ASP A 195 -24.34 16.62 1.01
N LYS A 196 -25.16 16.46 -0.03
CA LYS A 196 -24.67 16.25 -1.40
C LYS A 196 -23.83 17.41 -1.93
N SER A 197 -24.11 18.65 -1.52
CA SER A 197 -23.34 19.84 -1.89
C SER A 197 -21.98 19.85 -1.19
N ASP A 198 -21.94 19.45 0.07
CA ASP A 198 -20.68 19.29 0.80
C ASP A 198 -19.81 18.19 0.18
N TRP A 199 -20.39 17.07 -0.24
CA TRP A 199 -19.69 16.04 -1.00
C TRP A 199 -19.09 16.60 -2.29
N ASP A 200 -19.85 17.40 -3.03
CA ASP A 200 -19.39 17.99 -4.29
C ASP A 200 -18.20 18.93 -4.08
N LYS A 201 -18.11 19.62 -2.92
CA LYS A 201 -16.93 20.42 -2.56
C LYS A 201 -15.68 19.54 -2.41
N TYR A 202 -15.80 18.34 -1.83
CA TYR A 202 -14.71 17.37 -1.73
C TYR A 202 -14.35 16.71 -3.07
N ALA A 203 -15.30 16.57 -3.99
CA ALA A 203 -15.06 15.99 -5.31
C ALA A 203 -14.53 17.00 -6.34
N LYS A 204 -14.76 18.29 -6.11
CA LYS A 204 -14.48 19.36 -7.08
C LYS A 204 -12.99 19.47 -7.41
N ALA A 205 -12.66 19.29 -8.68
CA ALA A 205 -11.34 19.59 -9.21
C ALA A 205 -11.23 21.08 -9.58
N SER A 206 -10.12 21.71 -9.21
CA SER A 206 -9.78 23.07 -9.65
C SER A 206 -8.70 23.10 -10.73
N LYS A 207 -8.13 21.94 -11.08
CA LYS A 207 -7.14 21.79 -12.15
C LYS A 207 -7.56 20.68 -13.12
N ARG A 208 -7.29 20.89 -14.42
CA ARG A 208 -7.49 19.85 -15.43
C ARG A 208 -6.40 18.81 -15.28
N VAL A 209 -6.79 17.59 -14.94
CA VAL A 209 -5.84 16.46 -14.90
C VAL A 209 -5.51 16.07 -16.33
N ALA A 210 -4.29 16.34 -16.77
CA ALA A 210 -3.76 15.70 -17.96
C ALA A 210 -3.57 14.22 -17.64
N ALA A 211 -4.18 13.33 -18.43
CA ALA A 211 -3.90 11.90 -18.35
C ALA A 211 -2.48 11.63 -18.87
N SER A 212 -1.47 11.95 -18.06
CA SER A 212 -0.12 11.48 -18.32
C SER A 212 0.03 10.13 -17.62
N LYS A 213 0.32 9.10 -18.42
CA LYS A 213 0.84 7.84 -17.88
C LYS A 213 2.07 8.21 -17.03
N PRO A 214 2.13 7.81 -15.74
CA PRO A 214 3.28 8.07 -14.90
C PRO A 214 4.52 7.62 -15.67
N ALA A 215 5.59 8.40 -15.61
CA ALA A 215 6.86 8.01 -16.21
C ALA A 215 7.27 6.68 -15.59
N THR A 216 6.89 5.60 -16.26
CA THR A 216 7.44 4.31 -15.97
C THR A 216 8.88 4.44 -16.41
N ASN A 217 9.80 4.52 -15.46
CA ASN A 217 11.07 3.83 -15.66
C ASN A 217 10.79 2.30 -15.68
N SER A 218 9.82 1.87 -16.49
CA SER A 218 9.70 0.53 -17.01
C SER A 218 10.29 0.60 -18.40
N SER A 219 11.59 0.37 -18.48
CA SER A 219 11.99 -0.61 -19.47
C SER A 219 11.07 -1.82 -19.28
N ALA A 220 10.48 -2.35 -20.36
CA ALA A 220 9.72 -3.60 -20.29
C ALA A 220 10.50 -4.58 -19.40
N PRO A 221 9.85 -5.34 -18.48
CA PRO A 221 10.57 -6.21 -17.56
C PRO A 221 11.67 -6.99 -18.28
N LYS A 222 12.92 -6.63 -18.02
CA LYS A 222 14.07 -7.25 -18.68
C LYS A 222 14.60 -8.35 -17.79
N TRP A 223 14.88 -9.49 -18.39
CA TRP A 223 15.71 -10.49 -17.75
C TRP A 223 17.09 -9.91 -17.49
N VAL A 224 17.51 -9.94 -16.23
CA VAL A 224 18.88 -9.65 -15.81
C VAL A 224 19.59 -10.98 -15.65
N LYS A 225 20.74 -11.14 -16.31
CA LYS A 225 21.59 -12.32 -16.12
C LYS A 225 22.14 -12.27 -14.69
N GLU A 226 21.83 -13.30 -13.91
CA GLU A 226 22.15 -13.36 -12.49
C GLU A 226 22.26 -14.83 -12.07
N SER A 227 23.49 -15.30 -11.94
CA SER A 227 23.74 -16.66 -11.45
C SER A 227 23.79 -16.69 -9.93
N LYS A 228 22.77 -17.29 -9.29
CA LYS A 228 22.72 -17.43 -7.83
C LYS A 228 22.17 -18.78 -7.40
N THR A 229 22.60 -19.22 -6.22
CA THR A 229 22.00 -20.33 -5.48
C THR A 229 21.19 -19.75 -4.33
N TYR A 230 19.89 -20.03 -4.31
CA TYR A 230 18.99 -19.62 -3.23
C TYR A 230 18.69 -20.79 -2.32
N THR A 231 18.77 -20.60 -1.00
CA THR A 231 18.19 -21.54 -0.03
C THR A 231 16.80 -21.05 0.35
N LEU A 232 15.79 -21.89 0.22
CA LEU A 232 14.41 -21.47 0.47
C LEU A 232 14.13 -21.32 1.98
N LYS A 233 13.47 -20.23 2.36
CA LYS A 233 12.99 -19.98 3.73
C LYS A 233 11.63 -20.65 3.99
N THR A 234 10.82 -20.78 2.94
CA THR A 234 9.49 -21.39 2.95
C THR A 234 9.32 -22.32 1.75
N ALA A 235 8.22 -23.07 1.68
CA ALA A 235 7.88 -23.82 0.47
C ALA A 235 7.51 -22.86 -0.67
N VAL A 236 8.06 -23.08 -1.87
CA VAL A 236 7.84 -22.21 -3.04
C VAL A 236 7.44 -23.03 -4.26
N LYS A 237 6.37 -22.60 -4.94
CA LYS A 237 5.92 -23.20 -6.20
C LYS A 237 6.86 -22.80 -7.34
N LEU A 238 7.41 -23.79 -8.02
CA LEU A 238 8.09 -23.64 -9.29
C LEU A 238 7.07 -23.72 -10.42
N ARG A 239 7.10 -22.77 -11.36
CA ARG A 239 6.04 -22.58 -12.36
C ARG A 239 6.57 -22.56 -13.79
N LYS A 240 5.65 -22.75 -14.76
CA LYS A 240 5.96 -22.68 -16.20
C LYS A 240 6.19 -21.26 -16.73
N SER A 241 5.72 -20.21 -16.03
CA SER A 241 6.00 -18.81 -16.40
C SER A 241 6.04 -17.91 -15.16
N THR A 242 6.41 -16.63 -15.35
CA THR A 242 6.55 -15.61 -14.29
C THR A 242 5.20 -15.02 -13.85
N SER A 243 4.26 -15.91 -13.54
CA SER A 243 2.91 -15.59 -13.07
C SER A 243 2.49 -16.53 -11.95
N THR A 244 1.85 -16.00 -10.91
CA THR A 244 1.27 -16.78 -9.82
C THR A 244 0.08 -17.65 -10.24
N SER A 245 -0.47 -17.41 -11.42
CA SER A 245 -1.54 -18.22 -12.03
C SER A 245 -1.03 -19.29 -12.99
N ALA A 246 0.27 -19.29 -13.31
CA ALA A 246 0.84 -20.28 -14.21
C ALA A 246 0.89 -21.68 -13.59
N ASP A 247 0.79 -22.70 -14.44
CA ASP A 247 0.92 -24.10 -14.06
C ASP A 247 2.13 -24.34 -13.15
N VAL A 248 1.90 -25.14 -12.11
CA VAL A 248 2.94 -25.56 -11.17
C VAL A 248 3.66 -26.76 -11.75
N ILE A 249 4.98 -26.65 -11.87
CA ILE A 249 5.88 -27.75 -12.24
C ILE A 249 6.16 -28.62 -11.00
N ALA A 250 6.46 -27.97 -9.88
CA ALA A 250 6.76 -28.62 -8.61
C ALA A 250 6.56 -27.65 -7.44
N THR A 251 6.42 -28.17 -6.23
CA THR A 251 6.53 -27.39 -5.00
C THR A 251 7.85 -27.75 -4.31
N LEU A 252 8.75 -26.77 -4.22
CA LEU A 252 10.05 -26.90 -3.57
C LEU A 252 9.90 -26.63 -2.08
N LYS A 253 10.53 -27.43 -1.23
CA LYS A 253 10.34 -27.35 0.22
C LYS A 253 11.27 -26.31 0.86
N ALA A 254 10.89 -25.83 2.04
CA ALA A 254 11.75 -24.98 2.85
C ALA A 254 13.09 -25.69 3.13
N GLY A 255 14.20 -24.95 3.05
CA GLY A 255 15.55 -25.49 3.21
C GLY A 255 16.20 -26.01 1.92
N GLU A 256 15.42 -26.32 0.87
CA GLU A 256 15.98 -26.74 -0.42
C GLU A 256 16.78 -25.61 -1.07
N THR A 257 17.76 -25.99 -1.89
CA THR A 257 18.59 -25.03 -2.64
C THR A 257 18.26 -25.06 -4.13
N VAL A 258 18.25 -23.88 -4.75
CA VAL A 258 17.87 -23.71 -6.16
C VAL A 258 18.92 -22.86 -6.87
N LYS A 259 19.56 -23.43 -7.88
CA LYS A 259 20.47 -22.70 -8.78
C LYS A 259 19.65 -22.00 -9.87
N THR A 260 19.98 -20.75 -10.13
CA THR A 260 19.27 -19.87 -11.07
C THR A 260 20.27 -19.09 -11.91
N ASP A 261 19.85 -18.66 -13.10
CA ASP A 261 20.73 -17.97 -14.06
C ASP A 261 20.26 -16.58 -14.47
N ALA A 262 19.03 -16.21 -14.12
CA ALA A 262 18.46 -14.93 -14.44
C ALA A 262 17.35 -14.54 -13.46
N ALA A 263 17.11 -13.24 -13.34
CA ALA A 263 16.03 -12.66 -12.55
C ALA A 263 15.23 -11.63 -13.34
N ILE A 264 13.97 -11.45 -12.97
CA ILE A 264 13.06 -10.44 -13.54
C ILE A 264 12.06 -9.99 -12.49
N ILE A 265 11.68 -8.72 -12.52
CA ILE A 265 10.59 -8.19 -11.69
C ILE A 265 9.38 -7.97 -12.59
N THR A 266 8.32 -8.74 -12.36
CA THR A 266 7.08 -8.64 -13.13
C THR A 266 5.91 -9.24 -12.34
N GLY A 267 4.69 -8.80 -12.64
CA GLY A 267 3.48 -9.32 -12.00
C GLY A 267 3.46 -9.18 -10.48
N GLY A 268 4.17 -8.20 -9.91
CA GLY A 268 4.22 -7.96 -8.46
C GLY A 268 5.27 -8.77 -7.69
N TYR A 269 6.07 -9.59 -8.36
CA TYR A 269 7.10 -10.44 -7.72
C TYR A 269 8.46 -10.32 -8.42
N ARG A 270 9.51 -10.63 -7.65
CA ARG A 270 10.81 -10.98 -8.22
C ARG A 270 10.82 -12.47 -8.53
N TRP A 271 10.96 -12.79 -9.80
CA TRP A 271 11.09 -14.15 -10.31
C TRP A 271 12.53 -14.46 -10.64
N VAL A 272 12.94 -15.68 -10.38
CA VAL A 272 14.24 -16.22 -10.81
C VAL A 272 14.03 -17.46 -11.65
N ARG A 273 14.93 -17.67 -12.60
CA ARG A 273 14.85 -18.71 -13.61
C ARG A 273 15.80 -19.86 -13.28
N GLN A 274 15.24 -21.06 -13.20
CA GLN A 274 15.96 -22.31 -13.01
C GLN A 274 16.08 -23.05 -14.35
N LEU A 275 17.30 -23.42 -14.75
CA LEU A 275 17.53 -24.30 -15.92
C LEU A 275 17.01 -25.72 -15.66
N ARG A 276 16.38 -26.33 -16.67
CA ARG A 276 15.89 -27.72 -16.66
C ARG A 276 16.13 -28.37 -18.03
N SER A 277 16.07 -29.70 -18.09
CA SER A 277 16.34 -30.49 -19.32
C SER A 277 15.42 -30.18 -20.51
N GLY A 278 14.25 -29.58 -20.27
CA GLY A 278 13.26 -29.22 -21.31
C GLY A 278 12.87 -27.74 -21.30
N GLY A 279 13.71 -26.86 -20.75
CA GLY A 279 13.45 -25.43 -20.70
C GLY A 279 13.70 -24.84 -19.32
N TYR A 280 12.74 -24.08 -18.79
CA TYR A 280 12.92 -23.32 -17.55
C TYR A 280 11.78 -23.54 -16.57
N GLY A 281 12.12 -23.46 -15.28
CA GLY A 281 11.16 -23.25 -14.20
C GLY A 281 11.36 -21.88 -13.58
N TYR A 282 10.26 -21.27 -13.12
CA TYR A 282 10.27 -19.94 -12.53
C TYR A 282 9.76 -19.99 -11.10
N LEU A 283 10.53 -19.46 -10.16
CA LEU A 283 10.11 -19.34 -8.77
C LEU A 283 10.18 -17.89 -8.31
N ALA A 284 9.24 -17.50 -7.47
CA ALA A 284 9.26 -16.19 -6.84
C ALA A 284 10.23 -16.23 -5.64
N THR A 285 11.12 -15.24 -5.54
CA THR A 285 11.96 -15.06 -4.33
C THR A 285 11.30 -14.14 -3.31
N GLY A 286 10.28 -13.38 -3.73
CA GLY A 286 9.50 -12.50 -2.87
C GLY A 286 8.71 -11.46 -3.68
N PRO A 287 7.74 -10.74 -3.08
CA PRO A 287 7.03 -9.63 -3.70
C PRO A 287 7.97 -8.44 -3.99
N VAL A 288 7.58 -7.49 -4.84
CA VAL A 288 8.44 -6.32 -5.16
C VAL A 288 8.85 -5.50 -3.92
N GLY A 289 8.00 -5.46 -2.89
CA GLY A 289 8.28 -4.76 -1.63
C GLY A 289 9.27 -5.50 -0.69
N ASP A 290 9.50 -6.79 -0.93
CA ASP A 290 10.50 -7.60 -0.24
C ASP A 290 10.91 -8.75 -1.16
N THR A 291 11.85 -8.46 -2.06
CA THR A 291 12.16 -9.36 -3.19
C THR A 291 12.81 -10.68 -2.79
N LEU A 292 13.22 -10.83 -1.53
CA LEU A 292 13.87 -12.02 -0.98
C LEU A 292 13.07 -12.66 0.17
N ALA A 293 11.82 -12.25 0.39
CA ALA A 293 10.95 -12.75 1.47
C ALA A 293 10.91 -14.28 1.63
N TYR A 294 11.06 -15.02 0.52
CA TYR A 294 10.91 -16.48 0.47
C TYR A 294 12.23 -17.24 0.47
N VAL A 295 13.36 -16.54 0.47
CA VAL A 295 14.69 -17.14 0.48
C VAL A 295 15.45 -16.71 1.73
N LYS A 296 16.35 -17.57 2.21
CA LYS A 296 17.28 -17.20 3.28
C LYS A 296 18.25 -16.17 2.70
N THR A 297 18.35 -15.01 3.33
CA THR A 297 19.32 -13.98 2.96
C THR A 297 20.70 -14.45 3.42
N GLY A 298 21.39 -15.19 2.55
CA GLY A 298 22.76 -15.65 2.76
C GLY A 298 23.78 -14.56 2.50
N VAL A 299 23.71 -13.43 3.19
CA VAL A 299 24.90 -12.57 3.27
C VAL A 299 25.76 -13.15 4.38
N ALA A 300 26.80 -13.89 3.98
CA ALA A 300 27.85 -14.26 4.91
C ALA A 300 28.54 -12.96 5.32
N HIS A 301 28.23 -12.48 6.52
CA HIS A 301 28.86 -11.29 7.04
C HIS A 301 30.21 -11.65 7.62
N THR A 302 31.27 -11.01 7.12
CA THR A 302 32.54 -11.03 7.84
C THR A 302 32.37 -10.12 9.05
N SER A 303 32.56 -10.63 10.26
CA SER A 303 32.54 -9.81 11.48
C SER A 303 33.95 -9.41 11.88
N TYR A 304 34.11 -8.20 12.40
CA TYR A 304 35.32 -7.70 13.02
C TYR A 304 35.02 -7.32 14.48
N THR A 305 35.90 -7.70 15.39
CA THR A 305 35.82 -7.27 16.79
C THR A 305 36.66 -6.01 16.96
N VAL A 306 36.02 -4.91 17.35
CA VAL A 306 36.66 -3.61 17.61
C VAL A 306 37.76 -3.77 18.67
N VAL A 307 38.92 -3.15 18.45
CA VAL A 307 40.02 -3.10 19.42
C VAL A 307 40.29 -1.65 19.84
N SER A 308 41.09 -1.47 20.91
CA SER A 308 41.46 -0.13 21.38
C SER A 308 42.15 0.66 20.28
N GLY A 309 41.69 1.91 20.04
CA GLY A 309 42.20 2.80 19.00
C GLY A 309 41.47 2.74 17.65
N ASP A 310 40.49 1.84 17.48
CA ASP A 310 39.69 1.80 16.24
C ASP A 310 38.70 2.96 16.15
N SER A 311 38.41 3.37 14.91
CA SER A 311 37.28 4.22 14.56
C SER A 311 36.47 3.59 13.43
N LEU A 312 35.19 3.96 13.29
CA LEU A 312 34.36 3.53 12.16
C LEU A 312 35.03 3.83 10.81
N TRP A 313 35.75 4.94 10.72
CA TRP A 313 36.52 5.33 9.54
C TRP A 313 37.70 4.39 9.27
N ALA A 314 38.52 4.10 10.28
CA ALA A 314 39.68 3.21 10.13
C ALA A 314 39.25 1.77 9.80
N ILE A 315 38.16 1.27 10.40
CA ILE A 315 37.59 -0.04 10.09
C ILE A 315 37.03 -0.06 8.66
N ALA A 316 36.27 0.96 8.26
CA ALA A 316 35.72 1.03 6.91
C ALA A 316 36.83 1.01 5.84
N GLN A 317 37.90 1.78 6.04
CA GLN A 317 39.05 1.80 5.14
C GLN A 317 39.76 0.43 5.09
N ARG A 318 40.00 -0.19 6.25
CA ARG A 318 40.64 -1.52 6.36
C ARG A 318 39.90 -2.60 5.57
N TYR A 319 38.58 -2.54 5.54
CA TYR A 319 37.75 -3.52 4.84
C TYR A 319 37.29 -3.07 3.45
N SER A 320 37.86 -1.98 2.92
CA SER A 320 37.53 -1.46 1.59
C SER A 320 36.03 -1.16 1.42
N THR A 321 35.42 -0.57 2.45
CA THR A 321 34.04 -0.08 2.45
C THR A 321 34.00 1.39 2.87
N THR A 322 32.81 1.97 2.99
CA THR A 322 32.63 3.34 3.49
C THR A 322 32.03 3.31 4.88
N VAL A 323 32.24 4.37 5.67
CA VAL A 323 31.58 4.50 6.99
C VAL A 323 30.07 4.41 6.84
N GLY A 324 29.49 5.05 5.81
CA GLY A 324 28.05 4.97 5.55
C GLY A 324 27.56 3.54 5.27
N ASN A 325 28.32 2.74 4.53
CA ASN A 325 27.99 1.34 4.27
C ASN A 325 28.17 0.47 5.52
N LEU A 326 29.26 0.69 6.28
CA LEU A 326 29.52 0.00 7.55
C LEU A 326 28.41 0.28 8.57
N CYS A 327 27.98 1.53 8.69
CA CYS A 327 26.89 1.95 9.56
C CYS A 327 25.56 1.28 9.16
N LYS A 328 25.21 1.32 7.87
CA LYS A 328 24.02 0.64 7.33
C LYS A 328 24.03 -0.86 7.60
N LEU A 329 25.19 -1.50 7.42
CA LEU A 329 25.36 -2.94 7.61
C LEU A 329 25.13 -3.38 9.07
N ASN A 330 25.39 -2.49 10.02
CA ASN A 330 25.28 -2.77 11.46
C ASN A 330 24.07 -2.11 12.13
N GLY A 331 23.23 -1.38 11.39
CA GLY A 331 22.10 -0.62 11.95
C GLY A 331 22.51 0.50 12.91
N ILE A 332 23.72 1.07 12.74
CA ILE A 332 24.24 2.16 13.57
C ILE A 332 24.34 3.47 12.77
N THR A 333 24.48 4.60 13.45
CA THR A 333 24.66 5.92 12.82
C THR A 333 26.15 6.27 12.69
N GLN A 334 26.49 7.28 11.88
CA GLN A 334 27.88 7.73 11.73
C GLN A 334 28.47 8.32 13.03
N ASN A 335 27.60 8.76 13.94
CA ASN A 335 27.97 9.31 15.24
C ASN A 335 27.97 8.24 16.35
N HIS A 336 27.74 6.98 16.00
CA HIS A 336 27.72 5.89 16.98
C HIS A 336 29.13 5.64 17.52
N VAL A 337 29.27 5.70 18.85
CA VAL A 337 30.54 5.41 19.53
C VAL A 337 30.72 3.90 19.60
N ILE A 338 31.84 3.42 19.07
CA ILE A 338 32.24 2.01 19.14
C ILE A 338 33.23 1.81 20.30
N HIS A 339 33.14 0.67 20.97
CA HIS A 339 34.00 0.28 22.07
C HIS A 339 34.76 -1.02 21.76
N PRO A 340 35.99 -1.20 22.29
CA PRO A 340 36.69 -2.47 22.19
C PRO A 340 35.80 -3.64 22.64
N GLY A 341 35.80 -4.71 21.86
CA GLY A 341 34.94 -5.89 22.05
C GLY A 341 33.61 -5.84 21.29
N ASN A 342 33.20 -4.69 20.73
CA ASN A 342 32.03 -4.65 19.84
C ASN A 342 32.27 -5.50 18.58
N LYS A 343 31.29 -6.30 18.19
CA LYS A 343 31.31 -7.02 16.90
C LYS A 343 30.57 -6.23 15.84
N LEU A 344 31.29 -5.84 14.79
CA LEU A 344 30.73 -5.17 13.61
C LEU A 344 30.79 -6.09 12.39
N MET A 345 29.71 -6.18 11.65
CA MET A 345 29.68 -6.72 10.29
C MET A 345 30.45 -5.75 9.37
N VAL A 346 31.42 -6.25 8.61
CA VAL A 346 32.29 -5.42 7.76
C VAL A 346 32.18 -5.76 6.27
N LYS A 347 31.62 -6.92 5.90
CA LYS A 347 31.32 -7.33 4.52
C LYS A 347 30.04 -8.13 4.45
#